data_AF-A0A812C1T8-F1
#
_entry.id   AF-A0A812C1T8-F1
#
_cell.length_a   1.000
_cell.length_b   1.000
_cell.length_c   1.000
_cell.angle_alpha   90.00
_cell.angle_beta   90.00
_cell.angle_gamma   90.00
#
_symmetry.space_group_name_H-M   'P 1'
#
loop_
_entity.id
_entity.type
_entity.pdbx_description
1 polymer ?
#
loop_
_entity_poly.entity_id
_entity_poly.type
_entity_poly.pdbx_seq_one_letter_code
_entity_poly.pdbx_strand_id
1 'polypeptide(L)'
;MTSSTRYHRSESHQKKNETHFDKLLSAVHNHFNPENDTEYNRFVFRKIKQNSPGIEEFYRKLKEAASTCRFSDMDSEVKSQLITGCLSDKVRQKGLMNSDMSLHDLINYARTTETIASDLQTMRLEDNNIATATTAPINKVADEQRRLSNYPQQYRCRNCVGVTSSFCP
;
A
#
# COMPACT_ATOMS: atom_id res chain seq x y z
N MET A 1 -39.01 -86.25 -1.77
CA MET A 1 -38.55 -85.49 -0.58
C MET A 1 -37.12 -85.06 -0.80
N THR A 2 -36.88 -83.84 -1.29
CA THR A 2 -35.57 -83.18 -1.17
C THR A 2 -35.84 -81.70 -0.96
N SER A 3 -35.69 -81.28 0.30
CA SER A 3 -35.90 -79.91 0.76
C SER A 3 -34.85 -78.99 0.14
N SER A 4 -35.31 -78.02 -0.66
CA SER A 4 -34.49 -76.92 -1.14
C SER A 4 -34.32 -75.91 0.00
N THR A 5 -33.15 -75.91 0.64
CA THR A 5 -32.75 -74.88 1.59
C THR A 5 -32.44 -73.59 0.82
N ARG A 6 -33.42 -72.69 0.77
CA ARG A 6 -33.27 -71.33 0.28
C ARG A 6 -32.36 -70.56 1.24
N TYR A 7 -31.11 -70.33 0.83
CA TYR A 7 -30.17 -69.45 1.51
C TYR A 7 -30.70 -68.01 1.41
N HIS A 8 -31.21 -67.47 2.52
CA HIS A 8 -31.59 -66.06 2.61
C HIS A 8 -30.33 -65.26 2.98
N ARG A 9 -29.64 -64.73 1.97
CA ARG A 9 -28.54 -63.78 2.16
C ARG A 9 -29.11 -62.52 2.81
N SER A 10 -28.69 -62.23 4.03
CA SER A 10 -29.07 -61.03 4.79
C SER A 10 -28.47 -59.78 4.15
N GLU A 11 -29.25 -59.08 3.33
CA GLU A 11 -28.92 -57.77 2.72
C GLU A 11 -28.95 -56.60 3.74
N SER A 12 -29.18 -56.88 5.03
CA SER A 12 -29.38 -55.88 6.07
C SER A 12 -28.10 -55.29 6.67
N HIS A 13 -26.91 -55.82 6.35
CA HIS A 13 -25.63 -55.33 6.90
C HIS A 13 -24.94 -54.24 6.06
N GLN A 14 -25.38 -53.97 4.82
CA GLN A 14 -24.63 -53.09 3.92
C GLN A 14 -24.92 -51.59 4.15
N LYS A 15 -26.14 -51.20 4.55
CA LYS A 15 -26.56 -49.78 4.62
C LYS A 15 -26.07 -48.99 5.85
N LYS A 16 -25.76 -49.64 6.97
CA LYS A 16 -25.25 -48.95 8.17
C LYS A 16 -23.75 -48.62 8.07
N ASN A 17 -23.00 -49.43 7.33
CA ASN A 17 -21.55 -49.31 7.23
C ASN A 17 -21.10 -48.18 6.30
N GLU A 18 -21.83 -47.87 5.23
CA GLU A 18 -21.52 -46.72 4.35
C GLU A 18 -21.47 -45.42 5.16
N THR A 19 -22.51 -45.13 5.96
CA THR A 19 -22.56 -43.90 6.74
C THR A 19 -21.49 -43.79 7.83
N HIS A 20 -21.00 -44.92 8.34
CA HIS A 20 -19.96 -44.94 9.37
C HIS A 20 -18.56 -44.86 8.75
N PHE A 21 -18.38 -45.52 7.61
CA PHE A 21 -17.17 -45.43 6.79
C PHE A 21 -16.97 -44.01 6.27
N ASP A 22 -18.01 -43.35 5.75
CA ASP A 22 -17.93 -41.95 5.28
C ASP A 22 -17.61 -40.97 6.43
N LYS A 23 -18.14 -41.23 7.63
CA LYS A 23 -17.81 -40.46 8.84
C LYS A 23 -16.36 -40.66 9.28
N LEU A 24 -15.85 -41.90 9.21
CA LEU A 24 -14.45 -42.18 9.49
C LEU A 24 -13.54 -41.53 8.45
N LEU A 25 -13.89 -41.63 7.16
CA LEU A 25 -13.11 -41.07 6.07
C LEU A 25 -13.06 -39.55 6.15
N SER A 26 -14.18 -38.89 6.45
CA SER A 26 -14.22 -37.44 6.68
C SER A 26 -13.47 -37.02 7.95
N ALA A 27 -13.55 -37.77 9.04
CA ALA A 27 -12.79 -37.49 10.26
C ALA A 27 -11.28 -37.61 10.03
N VAL A 28 -10.83 -38.68 9.36
CA VAL A 28 -9.42 -38.89 8.99
C VAL A 28 -8.96 -37.80 8.04
N HIS A 29 -9.73 -37.51 6.99
CA HIS A 29 -9.42 -36.43 6.05
C HIS A 29 -9.30 -35.08 6.77
N ASN A 30 -10.23 -34.74 7.66
CA ASN A 30 -10.19 -33.50 8.42
C ASN A 30 -9.01 -33.44 9.39
N HIS A 31 -8.63 -34.57 9.99
CA HIS A 31 -7.53 -34.61 10.96
C HIS A 31 -6.16 -34.43 10.28
N PHE A 32 -5.99 -34.99 9.08
CA PHE A 32 -4.75 -34.94 8.32
C PHE A 32 -4.74 -33.91 7.18
N ASN A 33 -5.75 -33.04 7.08
CA ASN A 33 -5.76 -31.99 6.06
C ASN A 33 -4.74 -30.90 6.42
N PRO A 34 -3.66 -30.70 5.66
CA PRO A 34 -2.69 -29.63 5.92
C PRO A 34 -3.33 -28.23 5.85
N GLU A 35 -4.43 -28.05 5.11
CA GLU A 35 -5.16 -26.78 5.09
C GLU A 35 -5.91 -26.48 6.39
N ASN A 36 -6.06 -27.47 7.28
CA ASN A 36 -6.62 -27.28 8.62
C ASN A 36 -5.57 -26.84 9.66
N ASP A 37 -4.29 -26.79 9.31
CA ASP A 37 -3.27 -26.25 10.21
C ASP A 37 -3.38 -24.72 10.26
N THR A 38 -4.28 -24.27 11.13
CA THR A 38 -4.55 -22.85 11.34
C THR A 38 -3.32 -22.11 11.82
N GLU A 39 -2.43 -22.77 12.57
CA GLU A 39 -1.24 -22.11 13.13
C GLU A 39 -0.17 -21.94 12.06
N TYR A 40 0.03 -22.95 11.21
CA TYR A 40 0.89 -22.82 10.04
C TYR A 40 0.39 -21.72 9.09
N ASN A 41 -0.91 -21.68 8.80
CA ASN A 41 -1.49 -20.64 7.94
C ASN A 41 -1.28 -19.24 8.54
N ARG A 42 -1.48 -19.08 9.87
CA ARG A 42 -1.19 -17.83 10.58
C ARG A 42 0.28 -17.46 10.49
N PHE A 43 1.19 -18.42 10.68
CA PHE A 43 2.62 -18.19 10.56
C PHE A 43 3.00 -17.68 9.16
N VAL A 44 2.46 -18.30 8.10
CA VAL A 44 2.64 -17.83 6.72
C VAL A 44 2.08 -16.42 6.54
N PHE A 45 0.85 -16.16 7.00
CA PHE A 45 0.21 -14.85 6.95
C PHE A 45 1.06 -13.76 7.61
N ARG A 46 1.63 -14.02 8.80
CA ARG A 46 2.49 -13.06 9.52
C ARG A 46 3.81 -12.77 8.81
N LYS A 47 4.28 -13.68 7.95
CA LYS A 47 5.48 -13.48 7.12
C LYS A 47 5.23 -12.64 5.88
N ILE A 48 3.98 -12.42 5.47
CA ILE A 48 3.67 -11.65 4.26
C ILE A 48 4.08 -10.18 4.49
N LYS A 49 4.93 -9.67 3.59
CA LYS A 49 5.35 -8.28 3.50
C LYS A 49 5.09 -7.76 2.10
N GLN A 50 4.84 -6.46 1.98
CA GLN A 50 4.66 -5.80 0.70
C GLN A 50 5.98 -5.85 -0.08
N ASN A 51 5.94 -6.40 -1.30
CA ASN A 51 7.11 -6.57 -2.16
C ASN A 51 7.05 -5.71 -3.43
N SER A 52 5.88 -5.18 -3.76
CA SER A 52 5.65 -4.27 -4.88
C SER A 52 5.13 -2.92 -4.37
N PRO A 53 5.28 -1.83 -5.14
CA PRO A 53 4.83 -0.51 -4.71
C PRO A 53 3.33 -0.42 -4.46
N GLY A 54 2.49 -1.25 -5.11
CA GLY A 54 1.04 -1.12 -5.05
C GLY A 54 0.42 -1.71 -3.79
N ILE A 55 -0.30 -0.89 -3.03
CA ILE A 55 -1.00 -1.32 -1.81
C ILE A 55 -2.09 -2.34 -2.11
N GLU A 56 -2.77 -2.23 -3.25
CA GLU A 56 -3.89 -3.13 -3.56
C GLU A 56 -3.46 -4.58 -3.76
N GLU A 57 -2.33 -4.79 -4.42
CA GLU A 57 -1.81 -6.13 -4.60
C GLU A 57 -1.46 -6.76 -3.25
N PHE A 58 -0.87 -5.97 -2.35
CA PHE A 58 -0.54 -6.39 -1.00
C PHE A 58 -1.80 -6.70 -0.18
N TYR A 59 -2.80 -5.83 -0.20
CA TYR A 59 -4.07 -6.03 0.49
C TYR A 59 -4.80 -7.29 0.00
N ARG A 60 -4.85 -7.51 -1.32
CA ARG A 60 -5.43 -8.72 -1.91
C ARG A 60 -4.74 -9.99 -1.40
N LYS A 61 -3.40 -10.01 -1.39
CA LYS A 61 -2.60 -11.13 -0.87
C LYS A 61 -2.88 -11.39 0.62
N LEU A 62 -3.00 -10.34 1.42
CA LEU A 62 -3.35 -10.47 2.84
C LEU A 62 -4.74 -11.07 3.04
N LYS A 63 -5.75 -10.61 2.28
CA LYS A 63 -7.12 -11.16 2.36
C LYS A 63 -7.18 -12.62 1.94
N GLU A 64 -6.49 -12.97 0.86
CA GLU A 64 -6.40 -14.35 0.37
C GLU A 64 -5.81 -15.27 1.46
N ALA A 65 -4.66 -14.91 2.03
CA ALA A 65 -4.03 -15.69 3.09
C ALA A 65 -4.84 -15.72 4.39
N ALA A 66 -5.53 -14.64 4.75
CA ALA A 66 -6.34 -14.58 5.97
C ALA A 66 -7.57 -15.51 5.92
N SER A 67 -8.07 -15.85 4.72
CA SER A 67 -9.24 -16.71 4.53
C SER A 67 -9.08 -18.12 5.11
N THR A 68 -7.85 -18.65 5.12
CA THR A 68 -7.53 -19.99 5.63
C THR A 68 -7.06 -20.00 7.09
N CYS A 69 -6.87 -18.82 7.70
CA CYS A 69 -6.31 -18.68 9.05
C CYS A 69 -7.35 -18.88 10.16
N ARG A 70 -8.65 -18.82 9.85
CA ARG A 70 -9.77 -18.88 10.83
C ARG A 70 -9.68 -17.80 11.93
N PHE A 71 -9.33 -16.57 11.57
CA PHE A 71 -9.34 -15.45 12.51
C PHE A 71 -10.75 -15.18 13.05
N SER A 72 -10.85 -14.78 14.32
CA SER A 72 -12.13 -14.32 14.91
C SER A 72 -12.58 -13.01 14.28
N ASP A 73 -11.62 -12.10 14.05
CA ASP A 73 -11.80 -10.86 13.32
C ASP A 73 -10.73 -10.78 12.22
N MET A 74 -11.14 -11.10 10.99
CA MET A 74 -10.25 -11.06 9.84
C MET A 74 -9.77 -9.64 9.51
N ASP A 75 -10.63 -8.64 9.65
CA ASP A 75 -10.31 -7.27 9.26
C ASP A 75 -9.31 -6.64 10.23
N SER A 76 -9.46 -6.88 11.53
CA SER A 76 -8.48 -6.47 12.54
C SER A 76 -7.10 -7.09 12.29
N GLU A 77 -7.07 -8.36 11.88
CA GLU A 77 -5.82 -9.06 11.62
C GLU A 77 -5.13 -8.62 10.33
N VAL A 78 -5.91 -8.42 9.26
CA VAL A 78 -5.44 -7.84 8.01
C VAL A 78 -4.95 -6.42 8.24
N LYS A 79 -5.64 -5.60 9.05
CA LYS A 79 -5.18 -4.24 9.42
C LYS A 79 -3.83 -4.29 10.14
N SER A 80 -3.70 -5.14 11.14
CA SER A 80 -2.47 -5.30 11.92
C SER A 80 -1.30 -5.74 11.04
N GLN A 81 -1.55 -6.69 10.13
CA GLN A 81 -0.53 -7.15 9.18
C GLN A 81 -0.20 -6.10 8.12
N LEU A 82 -1.18 -5.31 7.66
CA LEU A 82 -0.98 -4.21 6.72
C LEU A 82 -0.04 -3.15 7.32
N ILE A 83 -0.28 -2.73 8.57
CA ILE A 83 0.57 -1.79 9.31
C ILE A 83 1.99 -2.34 9.44
N THR A 84 2.12 -3.62 9.77
CA THR A 84 3.42 -4.27 10.03
C THR A 84 4.19 -4.59 8.74
N GLY A 85 3.50 -4.74 7.60
CA GLY A 85 4.08 -5.27 6.37
C GLY A 85 4.11 -4.31 5.18
N CYS A 86 3.47 -3.15 5.25
CA CYS A 86 3.51 -2.16 4.18
C CYS A 86 4.89 -1.51 4.02
N LEU A 87 5.18 -1.02 2.81
CA LEU A 87 6.41 -0.29 2.48
C LEU A 87 6.32 1.20 2.88
N SER A 88 5.12 1.79 2.83
CA SER A 88 4.92 3.21 3.09
C SER A 88 4.85 3.51 4.59
N ASP A 89 5.84 4.24 5.10
CA ASP A 89 5.87 4.65 6.50
C ASP A 89 4.75 5.62 6.86
N LYS A 90 4.24 6.39 5.89
CA LYS A 90 3.06 7.26 6.09
C LYS A 90 1.82 6.44 6.41
N VAL A 91 1.61 5.34 5.68
CA VAL A 91 0.48 4.42 5.91
C VAL A 91 0.63 3.74 7.26
N ARG A 92 1.85 3.26 7.58
CA ARG A 92 2.15 2.66 8.88
C ARG A 92 1.86 3.63 10.03
N GLN A 93 2.38 4.85 9.95
CA GLN A 93 2.17 5.88 10.96
C GLN A 93 0.68 6.20 11.12
N LYS A 94 -0.06 6.38 10.02
CA LYS A 94 -1.49 6.68 10.05
C LYS A 94 -2.29 5.56 10.75
N GLY A 95 -1.96 4.31 10.46
CA GLY A 95 -2.60 3.15 11.08
C GLY A 95 -2.28 3.00 12.57
N LEU A 96 -1.08 3.40 13.02
CA LEU A 96 -0.68 3.37 14.42
C LEU A 96 -1.26 4.53 15.26
N MET A 97 -1.47 5.71 14.65
CA MET A 97 -1.99 6.87 15.37
C MET A 97 -3.47 6.74 15.73
N ASN A 98 -4.26 6.10 14.87
CA ASN A 98 -5.72 6.02 15.03
C ASN A 98 -6.14 4.57 15.31
N SER A 99 -6.29 4.22 16.60
CA SER A 99 -6.77 2.89 17.02
C SER A 99 -8.10 2.52 16.37
N ASP A 100 -9.01 3.49 16.26
CA ASP A 100 -10.40 3.29 15.85
C ASP A 100 -10.60 3.34 14.33
N MET A 101 -9.53 3.59 13.56
CA MET A 101 -9.59 3.61 12.10
C MET A 101 -9.94 2.23 11.54
N SER A 102 -10.92 2.13 10.65
CA SER A 102 -11.25 0.85 10.01
C SER A 102 -10.17 0.40 9.02
N LEU A 103 -10.14 -0.89 8.70
CA LEU A 103 -9.27 -1.42 7.64
C LEU A 103 -9.54 -0.72 6.30
N HIS A 104 -10.82 -0.49 5.99
CA HIS A 104 -11.24 0.17 4.75
C HIS A 104 -10.69 1.60 4.65
N ASP A 105 -10.75 2.36 5.73
CA ASP A 105 -10.25 3.74 5.75
C ASP A 105 -8.73 3.79 5.61
N LEU A 106 -8.01 2.84 6.23
CA LEU A 106 -6.57 2.75 6.12
C LEU A 106 -6.13 2.41 4.68
N ILE A 107 -6.85 1.50 4.01
CA ILE A 107 -6.61 1.16 2.61
C ILE A 107 -6.91 2.36 1.69
N ASN A 108 -8.01 3.07 1.91
CA ASN A 108 -8.32 4.27 1.13
C ASN A 108 -7.25 5.35 1.30
N TYR A 109 -6.79 5.58 2.53
CA TYR A 109 -5.68 6.48 2.80
C TYR A 109 -4.41 6.06 2.06
N ALA A 110 -4.10 4.76 2.03
CA ALA A 110 -2.93 4.24 1.32
C ALA A 110 -3.04 4.46 -0.19
N ARG A 111 -4.20 4.17 -0.80
CA ARG A 111 -4.47 4.43 -2.22
C ARG A 111 -4.26 5.90 -2.57
N THR A 112 -4.88 6.81 -1.80
CA THR A 112 -4.73 8.26 -2.01
C THR A 112 -3.28 8.69 -1.89
N THR A 113 -2.53 8.13 -0.93
CA THR A 113 -1.10 8.44 -0.75
C THR A 113 -0.27 7.98 -1.94
N GLU A 114 -0.56 6.81 -2.51
CA GLU A 114 0.11 6.30 -3.72
C GLU A 114 -0.21 7.16 -4.94
N THR A 115 -1.49 7.52 -5.15
CA THR A 115 -1.90 8.40 -6.24
C THR A 115 -1.20 9.76 -6.16
N ILE A 116 -1.23 10.40 -4.98
CA ILE A 116 -0.55 11.69 -4.77
C ILE A 116 0.96 11.56 -5.03
N ALA A 117 1.59 10.46 -4.57
CA ALA A 117 3.02 10.26 -4.82
C ALA A 117 3.34 10.12 -6.32
N SER A 118 2.48 9.43 -7.07
CA SER A 118 2.58 9.31 -8.53
C SER A 118 2.39 10.67 -9.21
N ASP A 119 1.34 11.41 -8.86
CA ASP A 119 1.02 12.71 -9.46
C ASP A 119 2.11 13.76 -9.19
N LEU A 120 2.66 13.78 -7.97
CA LEU A 120 3.78 14.66 -7.66
C LEU A 120 5.04 14.30 -8.46
N GLN A 121 5.23 13.02 -8.78
CA GLN A 121 6.35 12.59 -9.61
C GLN A 121 6.16 13.02 -11.06
N THR A 122 4.95 12.94 -11.62
CA THR A 122 4.67 13.41 -12.99
C THR A 122 4.84 14.93 -13.09
N MET A 123 4.29 15.71 -12.16
CA MET A 123 4.45 17.17 -12.12
C MET A 123 5.93 17.59 -12.10
N ARG A 124 6.75 16.92 -11.29
CA ARG A 124 8.20 17.20 -11.25
C ARG A 124 8.88 16.94 -12.59
N LEU A 125 8.48 15.90 -13.32
CA LEU A 125 9.05 15.62 -14.63
C LEU A 125 8.62 16.68 -15.66
N GLU A 126 7.39 17.16 -15.59
CA GLU A 126 6.88 18.26 -16.43
C GLU A 126 7.67 19.56 -16.19
N ASP A 127 7.91 19.94 -14.93
CA ASP A 127 8.70 21.13 -14.57
C ASP A 127 10.14 21.07 -15.14
N ASN A 128 10.77 19.89 -15.08
CA ASN A 128 12.13 19.68 -15.60
C ASN A 128 12.20 19.75 -17.14
N ASN A 129 11.14 19.35 -17.85
CA ASN A 129 11.05 19.45 -19.31
C ASN A 129 10.87 20.90 -19.78
N ILE A 130 10.19 21.75 -19.00
CA ILE A 130 10.06 23.19 -19.31
C ILE A 130 11.40 23.91 -19.12
N ALA A 131 12.16 23.56 -18.07
CA ALA A 131 13.47 24.16 -17.80
C ALA A 131 14.50 23.91 -18.91
N THR A 132 14.46 22.74 -19.57
CA THR A 132 15.38 22.42 -20.69
C THR A 132 14.94 23.03 -22.02
N ALA A 133 13.66 23.32 -22.22
CA ALA A 133 13.16 24.00 -23.42
C ALA A 133 13.38 25.54 -23.42
N THR A 134 13.63 26.15 -22.25
CA THR A 134 13.71 27.62 -22.11
C THR A 134 15.14 28.19 -22.28
N THR A 135 16.16 27.37 -22.55
CA THR A 135 17.52 27.86 -22.84
C THR A 135 17.73 28.31 -24.29
N ALA A 136 16.68 28.35 -25.11
CA ALA A 136 16.76 29.05 -26.39
C ALA A 136 16.95 30.56 -26.12
N PRO A 137 17.99 31.21 -26.68
CA PRO A 137 18.19 32.64 -26.49
C PRO A 137 17.01 33.38 -27.11
N ILE A 138 16.11 33.87 -26.27
CA ILE A 138 15.05 34.79 -26.67
C ILE A 138 15.76 36.06 -27.18
N ASN A 139 15.47 36.46 -28.42
CA ASN A 139 16.09 37.63 -29.05
C ASN A 139 16.01 38.84 -28.11
N LYS A 140 17.18 39.25 -27.59
CA LYS A 140 17.32 40.54 -26.90
C LYS A 140 17.09 41.61 -27.95
N VAL A 141 15.92 42.25 -27.94
CA VAL A 141 15.76 43.54 -28.61
C VAL A 141 16.74 44.49 -27.92
N ALA A 142 17.75 44.90 -28.68
CA ALA A 142 18.73 45.86 -28.22
C ALA A 142 18.00 47.18 -27.97
N ASP A 143 17.78 47.49 -26.69
CA ASP A 143 17.27 48.78 -26.29
C ASP A 143 18.37 49.80 -26.62
N GLU A 144 18.12 50.56 -27.68
CA GLU A 144 19.03 51.53 -28.26
C GLU A 144 19.21 52.66 -27.25
N GLN A 145 20.20 52.49 -26.37
CA GLN A 145 20.60 53.47 -25.38
C GLN A 145 20.89 54.79 -26.10
N ARG A 146 19.91 55.71 -26.02
CA ARG A 146 20.08 57.13 -26.32
C ARG A 146 21.34 57.61 -25.62
N ARG A 147 22.37 57.86 -26.44
CA ARG A 147 23.59 58.56 -26.05
C ARG A 147 23.20 59.92 -25.46
N LEU A 148 23.24 60.06 -24.15
CA LEU A 148 23.42 61.34 -23.49
C LEU A 148 24.35 61.21 -22.27
N SER A 149 25.59 61.64 -22.53
CA SER A 149 26.43 62.44 -21.63
C SER A 149 27.02 61.79 -20.37
N ASN A 150 28.33 61.54 -20.46
CA ASN A 150 29.30 61.59 -19.36
C ASN A 150 29.05 62.79 -18.43
N TYR A 151 28.60 62.55 -17.20
CA TYR A 151 28.85 63.45 -16.08
C TYR A 151 28.82 62.66 -14.75
N PRO A 152 29.80 62.83 -13.85
CA PRO A 152 29.80 62.14 -12.57
C PRO A 152 28.69 62.69 -11.68
N GLN A 153 27.61 61.93 -11.52
CA GLN A 153 26.51 62.30 -10.63
C GLN A 153 26.96 62.07 -9.18
N GLN A 154 27.43 63.14 -8.53
CA GLN A 154 27.50 63.24 -7.08
C GLN A 154 26.08 63.17 -6.52
N TYR A 155 25.69 62.02 -5.98
CA TYR A 155 24.44 61.91 -5.24
C TYR A 155 24.60 62.59 -3.86
N ARG A 156 24.05 63.80 -3.72
CA ARG A 156 23.78 64.39 -2.40
C ARG A 156 22.55 63.72 -1.80
N CYS A 157 22.73 62.99 -0.70
CA CYS A 157 21.63 62.56 0.16
C CYS A 157 20.86 63.80 0.65
N ARG A 158 19.55 63.87 0.38
CA ARG A 158 18.70 65.03 0.73
C ARG A 158 18.37 65.17 2.22
N ASN A 159 18.87 64.27 3.08
CA ASN A 159 18.56 64.28 4.51
C ASN A 159 19.79 64.21 5.43
N CYS A 160 21.01 64.37 4.91
CA CYS A 160 22.23 64.42 5.72
C CYS A 160 23.00 65.70 5.42
N VAL A 161 22.89 66.69 6.29
CA VAL A 161 23.75 67.89 6.26
C VAL A 161 25.11 67.50 6.81
N GLY A 162 25.96 66.96 5.94
CA GLY A 162 27.40 66.78 6.14
C GLY A 162 27.78 65.74 7.18
N VAL A 163 28.31 64.60 6.76
CA VAL A 163 29.73 64.20 6.89
C VAL A 163 29.89 62.89 6.11
N THR A 164 30.94 62.83 5.31
CA THR A 164 31.41 61.64 4.59
C THR A 164 32.10 60.68 5.57
N SER A 165 31.56 59.48 5.78
CA SER A 165 32.40 58.30 6.01
C SER A 165 31.56 57.03 5.94
N SER A 166 32.16 56.03 5.31
CA SER A 166 31.81 54.60 5.30
C SER A 166 31.24 54.07 6.61
N PHE A 167 29.91 54.04 6.73
CA PHE A 167 29.09 53.03 7.43
C PHE A 167 27.63 53.48 7.42
N CYS A 168 26.76 52.75 6.71
CA CYS A 168 25.33 52.74 6.99
C CYS A 168 25.02 51.37 7.61
N PRO A 169 24.24 51.28 8.71
CA PRO A 169 23.80 50.00 9.26
C PRO A 169 22.88 49.24 8.30
#